data_AF-A0A832VDK9-F1
#
_entry.id   AF-A0A832VDK9-F1
#
_cell.length_a   1.000
_cell.length_b   1.000
_cell.length_c   1.000
_cell.angle_alpha   90.00
_cell.angle_beta   90.00
_cell.angle_gamma   90.00
#
_symmetry.space_group_name_H-M   'P 1'
#
loop_
_entity.id
_entity.type
_entity.pdbx_description
1 polymer ?
#
loop_
_entity_poly.entity_id
_entity_poly.type
_entity_poly.pdbx_seq_one_letter_code
_entity_poly.pdbx_strand_id
1 'polypeptide(L)'
;MVEDIHPHGEKLPDDLSDIFNIGDSTPKLEEKLKAVHKEEHEIFLFNTGIGILINRLMPIPVIAAGIIFQIDPSILTVEMNGFTLPIMLLLILMGQIMWQILLGKREHGLKLTRAGFEIQGVIARRKGQPFKSLEGYDDVSNNLKNEHMQAISHRVFGILAILCYFGTFMGSIFVAQPAAWDQMIEIDLSNAWPFVLAMSVAFGTGLSVFVWVAAIMDPTKDFDSSKPDGLLSTYHPSGHPVLLTAPFSQALQYLMEPGLANKWLEHIHITSSLSSDEVSDLEALERTLFLLHLNQEGVLDLDEVRAEMAEIYHKDEVEKILNHEVFDVKMIHHLFDLMRESNPSFFRVIDRLEHGFINRLKELRRSSLIFDCEIDRQVESSEINLMLFLATTNSEKSTYTIEVNSPGLTPETQSITLTFEQNKCIKLPVSDNLQIISNDEMDLVHMMGSALDCGRVVWLSMQAQSKGEYQTIVSLLDENQNILEGKSMRFNVSRNLSVLLKQNAGKAGKAGGLVVPLMKAAPGLRKLFGLP
;
A
#
# COMPACT_ATOMS: atom_id res chain seq x y z
N MET A 1 8.42 7.86 -39.71
CA MET A 1 9.30 6.70 -39.43
C MET A 1 9.80 6.90 -38.02
N VAL A 2 9.23 6.18 -37.05
CA VAL A 2 9.70 6.20 -35.67
C VAL A 2 10.77 5.13 -35.60
N GLU A 3 12.02 5.54 -35.40
CA GLU A 3 13.15 4.64 -35.19
C GLU A 3 12.94 3.91 -33.85
N ASP A 4 12.91 2.58 -33.88
CA ASP A 4 12.80 1.74 -32.69
C ASP A 4 14.04 1.98 -31.80
N ILE A 5 13.86 2.73 -30.71
CA ILE A 5 14.89 2.93 -29.70
C ILE A 5 15.03 1.62 -28.91
N HIS A 6 16.00 0.80 -29.30
CA HIS A 6 16.42 -0.36 -28.50
C HIS A 6 17.21 0.11 -27.27
N PRO A 7 16.80 -0.25 -26.04
CA PRO A 7 17.57 0.08 -24.85
C PRO A 7 18.86 -0.74 -24.82
N HIS A 8 20.00 -0.09 -25.06
CA HIS A 8 21.31 -0.69 -24.83
C HIS A 8 21.56 -0.80 -23.32
N GLY A 9 21.55 -2.04 -22.78
CA GLY A 9 22.21 -2.36 -21.52
C GLY A 9 21.34 -2.64 -20.30
N GLU A 10 20.01 -2.55 -20.39
CA GLU A 10 19.13 -2.95 -19.28
C GLU A 10 18.87 -4.46 -19.38
N LYS A 11 19.38 -5.24 -18.41
CA LYS A 11 19.09 -6.67 -18.31
C LYS A 11 17.84 -6.85 -17.46
N LEU A 12 16.87 -7.57 -18.01
CA LEU A 12 15.70 -8.00 -17.25
C LEU A 12 16.15 -8.93 -16.12
N PRO A 13 15.51 -8.89 -14.93
CA PRO A 13 15.66 -9.97 -13.96
C PRO A 13 15.42 -11.33 -14.63
N ASP A 14 16.35 -12.28 -14.46
CA ASP A 14 16.34 -13.58 -15.16
C ASP A 14 15.00 -14.33 -14.98
N ASP A 15 14.29 -14.08 -13.88
CA ASP A 15 13.02 -14.69 -13.50
C ASP A 15 11.78 -14.18 -14.25
N LEU A 16 11.87 -13.07 -15.00
CA LEU A 16 10.77 -12.50 -15.80
C LEU A 16 10.96 -12.66 -17.32
N SER A 17 12.12 -13.19 -17.73
CA SER A 17 12.52 -13.32 -19.14
C SER A 17 11.63 -14.27 -19.95
N ASP A 18 10.88 -15.14 -19.27
CA ASP A 18 9.90 -16.05 -19.85
C ASP A 18 8.57 -15.36 -20.20
N ILE A 19 8.26 -14.22 -19.58
CA ILE A 19 7.02 -13.47 -19.80
C ILE A 19 7.21 -12.40 -20.88
N PHE A 20 8.28 -11.62 -20.81
CA PHE A 20 8.54 -10.57 -21.80
C PHE A 20 10.02 -10.31 -22.04
N ASN A 21 10.32 -9.66 -23.17
CA ASN A 21 11.66 -9.24 -23.53
C ASN A 21 11.68 -7.72 -23.71
N ILE A 22 12.64 -7.06 -23.06
CA ILE A 22 12.85 -5.60 -23.16
C ILE A 22 13.12 -5.19 -24.62
N GLY A 23 13.61 -6.08 -25.48
CA GLY A 23 13.81 -5.82 -26.91
C GLY A 23 12.54 -5.79 -27.77
N ASP A 24 11.38 -6.20 -27.27
CA ASP A 24 10.11 -6.23 -28.03
C ASP A 24 9.66 -4.81 -28.39
N SER A 25 9.06 -4.58 -29.57
CA SER A 25 8.50 -3.27 -29.97
C SER A 25 7.40 -2.79 -29.01
N THR A 26 7.18 -1.47 -28.89
CA THR A 26 6.19 -0.90 -27.93
C THR A 26 4.77 -1.45 -28.11
N PRO A 27 4.21 -1.56 -29.33
CA PRO A 27 2.87 -2.12 -29.52
C PRO A 27 2.75 -3.58 -29.04
N LYS A 28 3.82 -4.37 -29.22
CA LYS A 28 3.89 -5.76 -28.76
C LYS A 28 3.98 -5.85 -27.23
N LEU A 29 4.66 -4.91 -26.57
CA LEU A 29 4.67 -4.82 -25.12
C LEU A 29 3.29 -4.42 -24.57
N GLU A 30 2.58 -3.50 -25.22
CA GLU A 30 1.21 -3.13 -24.84
C GLU A 30 0.21 -4.30 -25.00
N GLU A 31 0.34 -5.10 -26.07
CA GLU A 31 -0.45 -6.32 -26.25
C GLU A 31 -0.15 -7.35 -25.16
N LYS A 32 1.13 -7.57 -24.85
CA LYS A 32 1.55 -8.45 -23.74
C LYS A 32 1.05 -7.97 -22.39
N LEU A 33 1.11 -6.66 -22.13
CA LEU A 33 0.61 -6.07 -20.89
C LEU A 33 -0.88 -6.38 -20.71
N LYS A 34 -1.69 -6.22 -21.77
CA LYS A 34 -3.12 -6.55 -21.73
C LYS A 34 -3.37 -8.03 -21.46
N ALA A 35 -2.57 -8.91 -22.05
CA ALA A 35 -2.66 -10.35 -21.80
C ALA A 35 -2.31 -10.70 -20.34
N VAL A 36 -1.22 -10.13 -19.81
CA VAL A 36 -0.78 -10.30 -18.42
C VAL A 36 -1.86 -9.80 -17.45
N HIS A 37 -2.37 -8.59 -17.65
CA HIS A 37 -3.43 -8.02 -16.80
C HIS A 37 -4.70 -8.87 -16.79
N LYS A 38 -5.09 -9.45 -17.94
CA LYS A 38 -6.27 -10.31 -18.02
C LYS A 38 -6.08 -11.59 -17.20
N GLU A 39 -4.94 -12.26 -17.38
CA GLU A 39 -4.64 -13.50 -16.66
C GLU A 39 -4.47 -13.25 -15.15
N GLU A 40 -3.79 -12.17 -14.79
CA GLU A 40 -3.67 -11.72 -13.40
C GLU A 40 -5.04 -11.48 -12.76
N HIS A 41 -5.93 -10.74 -13.42
CA HIS A 41 -7.25 -10.42 -12.90
C HIS A 41 -8.11 -11.69 -12.66
N GLU A 42 -8.05 -12.67 -13.56
CA GLU A 42 -8.73 -13.96 -13.37
C GLU A 42 -8.22 -14.71 -12.14
N ILE A 43 -6.90 -14.69 -11.91
CA ILE A 43 -6.27 -15.29 -10.72
C ILE A 43 -6.62 -14.51 -9.46
N PHE A 44 -6.62 -13.18 -9.53
CA PHE A 44 -6.99 -12.29 -8.43
C PHE A 44 -8.43 -12.53 -7.97
N LEU A 45 -9.40 -12.62 -8.89
CA LEU A 45 -10.80 -12.92 -8.56
C LEU A 45 -10.94 -14.30 -7.89
N PHE A 46 -10.18 -15.28 -8.37
CA PHE A 46 -10.15 -16.60 -7.73
C PHE A 46 -9.58 -16.51 -6.31
N ASN A 47 -8.44 -15.85 -6.14
CA ASN A 47 -7.74 -15.76 -4.87
C ASN A 47 -8.47 -14.91 -3.83
N THR A 48 -9.18 -13.86 -4.23
CA THR A 48 -9.94 -12.96 -3.32
C THR A 48 -11.37 -13.43 -3.03
N GLY A 49 -11.93 -14.29 -3.88
CA GLY A 49 -13.26 -14.87 -3.70
C GLY A 49 -13.25 -16.22 -2.98
N ILE A 50 -13.77 -17.24 -3.67
CA ILE A 50 -13.90 -18.61 -3.14
C ILE A 50 -12.52 -19.22 -2.82
N GLY A 51 -11.46 -18.81 -3.52
CA GLY A 51 -10.10 -19.29 -3.32
C GLY A 51 -9.54 -19.02 -1.92
N ILE A 52 -9.93 -17.92 -1.25
CA ILE A 52 -9.56 -17.67 0.16
C ILE A 52 -10.04 -18.81 1.04
N LEU A 53 -11.33 -19.13 0.94
CA LEU A 53 -11.97 -20.16 1.74
C LEU A 53 -11.32 -21.52 1.47
N ILE A 54 -11.11 -21.85 0.20
CA ILE A 54 -10.49 -23.11 -0.20
C ILE A 54 -9.05 -23.19 0.32
N ASN A 55 -8.22 -22.15 0.12
CA ASN A 55 -6.81 -22.17 0.55
C ASN A 55 -6.66 -22.21 2.08
N ARG A 56 -7.59 -21.61 2.84
CA ARG A 56 -7.56 -21.64 4.31
C ARG A 56 -8.11 -22.93 4.91
N LEU A 57 -9.13 -23.54 4.29
CA LEU A 57 -9.80 -24.73 4.83
C LEU A 57 -9.23 -26.05 4.32
N MET A 58 -8.79 -26.12 3.05
CA MET A 58 -8.24 -27.34 2.44
C MET A 58 -7.10 -27.98 3.24
N PRO A 59 -6.19 -27.24 3.89
CA PRO A 59 -5.08 -27.85 4.60
C PRO A 59 -5.50 -28.50 5.93
N ILE A 60 -6.64 -28.10 6.51
CA ILE A 60 -7.07 -28.55 7.84
C ILE A 60 -7.29 -30.06 7.88
N PRO A 61 -8.07 -30.69 6.97
CA PRO A 61 -8.22 -32.15 6.95
C PRO A 61 -6.89 -32.88 6.73
N VAL A 62 -6.00 -32.32 5.91
CA VAL A 62 -4.71 -32.94 5.57
C VAL A 62 -3.76 -32.92 6.78
N ILE A 63 -3.70 -31.80 7.49
CA ILE A 63 -2.94 -31.64 8.73
C ILE A 63 -3.52 -32.56 9.81
N ALA A 64 -4.85 -32.59 9.98
CA ALA A 64 -5.52 -33.45 10.95
C ALA A 64 -5.24 -34.94 10.68
N ALA A 65 -5.36 -35.38 9.42
CA ALA A 65 -5.01 -36.74 9.02
C ALA A 65 -3.53 -37.04 9.28
N GLY A 66 -2.63 -36.09 9.02
CA GLY A 66 -1.21 -36.22 9.34
C GLY A 66 -0.92 -36.35 10.84
N ILE A 67 -1.68 -35.68 11.71
CA ILE A 67 -1.57 -35.82 13.17
C ILE A 67 -2.16 -37.16 13.63
N ILE A 68 -3.32 -37.56 13.11
CA ILE A 68 -3.97 -38.84 13.43
C ILE A 68 -3.06 -40.01 13.04
N PHE A 69 -2.48 -39.98 11.84
CA PHE A 69 -1.52 -41.00 11.38
C PHE A 69 -0.29 -41.11 12.27
N GLN A 70 0.13 -40.01 12.89
CA GLN A 70 1.26 -40.04 13.83
C GLN A 70 0.91 -40.64 15.19
N ILE A 71 -0.37 -40.61 15.59
CA ILE A 71 -0.83 -41.24 16.82
C ILE A 71 -0.97 -42.74 16.60
N ASP A 72 -1.59 -43.14 15.48
CA ASP A 72 -1.76 -44.54 15.12
C ASP A 72 -1.52 -44.75 13.60
N PRO A 73 -0.30 -45.17 13.21
CA PRO A 73 0.08 -45.43 11.83
C PRO A 73 -0.65 -46.63 11.20
N SER A 74 -1.29 -47.49 12.00
CA SER A 74 -2.01 -48.67 11.51
C SER A 74 -3.42 -48.35 11.01
N ILE A 75 -3.95 -47.16 11.34
CA ILE A 75 -5.25 -46.67 10.88
C ILE A 75 -5.28 -46.61 9.35
N LEU A 76 -6.33 -47.21 8.76
CA LEU A 76 -6.55 -47.25 7.31
C LEU A 76 -5.36 -47.84 6.53
N THR A 77 -4.75 -48.91 7.07
CA THR A 77 -3.81 -49.75 6.34
C THR A 77 -4.53 -50.98 5.77
N VAL A 78 -4.15 -51.40 4.56
CA VAL A 78 -4.64 -52.63 3.94
C VAL A 78 -3.46 -53.56 3.68
N GLU A 79 -3.56 -54.78 4.18
CA GLU A 79 -2.59 -55.83 3.91
C GLU A 79 -2.98 -56.60 2.65
N MET A 80 -2.09 -56.65 1.67
CA MET A 80 -2.28 -57.42 0.43
C MET A 80 -0.99 -58.20 0.13
N ASN A 81 -1.07 -59.54 0.10
CA ASN A 81 0.00 -60.44 -0.35
C ASN A 81 1.42 -60.04 0.10
N GLY A 82 1.62 -59.79 1.40
CA GLY A 82 2.92 -59.46 1.98
C GLY A 82 3.32 -57.99 1.91
N PHE A 83 2.46 -57.10 1.37
CA PHE A 83 2.64 -55.65 1.38
C PHE A 83 1.58 -54.97 2.26
N THR A 84 2.00 -53.96 3.00
CA THR A 84 1.13 -53.07 3.78
C THR A 84 0.96 -51.75 3.03
N LEU A 85 -0.27 -51.44 2.63
CA LEU A 85 -0.60 -50.19 1.91
C LEU A 85 -1.29 -49.20 2.87
N PRO A 86 -0.64 -48.08 3.26
CA PRO A 86 -1.28 -47.07 4.10
C PRO A 86 -2.12 -46.11 3.25
N ILE A 87 -3.43 -46.34 3.21
CA ILE A 87 -4.38 -45.52 2.45
C ILE A 87 -4.41 -44.08 2.99
N MET A 88 -4.24 -43.90 4.31
CA MET A 88 -4.20 -42.56 4.91
C MET A 88 -3.04 -41.70 4.37
N LEU A 89 -1.85 -42.25 4.16
CA LEU A 89 -0.73 -41.50 3.55
C LEU A 89 -1.02 -41.13 2.09
N LEU A 90 -1.70 -42.00 1.35
CA LEU A 90 -2.12 -41.69 -0.03
C LEU A 90 -3.13 -40.55 -0.07
N LEU A 91 -4.11 -40.52 0.84
CA LEU A 91 -5.07 -39.41 0.97
C LEU A 91 -4.37 -38.10 1.38
N ILE A 92 -3.42 -38.16 2.32
CA ILE A 92 -2.60 -37.01 2.70
C ILE A 92 -1.82 -36.48 1.49
N LEU A 93 -1.16 -37.36 0.72
CA LEU A 93 -0.42 -36.98 -0.49
C LEU A 93 -1.31 -36.31 -1.53
N MET A 94 -2.50 -36.88 -1.81
CA MET A 94 -3.46 -36.27 -2.74
C MET A 94 -3.90 -34.88 -2.26
N GLY A 95 -4.21 -34.74 -0.97
CA GLY A 95 -4.58 -33.45 -0.37
C GLY A 95 -3.46 -32.42 -0.44
N GLN A 96 -2.21 -32.83 -0.16
CA GLN A 96 -1.04 -31.95 -0.25
C GLN A 96 -0.77 -31.50 -1.69
N ILE A 97 -0.85 -32.41 -2.67
CA ILE A 97 -0.68 -32.07 -4.09
C ILE A 97 -1.74 -31.05 -4.53
N MET A 98 -3.00 -31.28 -4.16
CA MET A 98 -4.09 -30.36 -4.47
C MET A 98 -3.86 -28.97 -3.85
N TRP A 99 -3.35 -28.91 -2.62
CA TRP A 99 -3.00 -27.65 -1.97
C TRP A 99 -1.83 -26.94 -2.65
N GLN A 100 -0.81 -27.69 -3.13
CA GLN A 100 0.29 -27.10 -3.90
C GLN A 100 -0.15 -26.46 -5.22
N ILE A 101 -1.17 -27.00 -5.88
CA ILE A 101 -1.73 -26.39 -7.09
C ILE A 101 -2.29 -24.99 -6.78
N LEU A 102 -2.95 -24.82 -5.64
CA LEU A 102 -3.48 -23.51 -5.21
C LEU A 102 -2.37 -22.52 -4.86
N LEU A 103 -1.36 -22.96 -4.12
CA LEU A 103 -0.19 -22.12 -3.81
C LEU A 103 0.55 -21.72 -5.10
N GLY A 104 0.66 -22.62 -6.07
CA GLY A 104 1.23 -22.33 -7.39
C GLY A 104 0.43 -21.30 -8.18
N LYS A 105 -0.91 -21.30 -8.10
CA LYS A 105 -1.73 -20.23 -8.71
C LYS A 105 -1.44 -18.87 -8.09
N ARG A 106 -1.31 -18.79 -6.76
CA ARG A 106 -0.95 -17.55 -6.06
C ARG A 106 0.45 -17.05 -6.47
N GLU A 107 1.43 -17.94 -6.47
CA GLU A 107 2.80 -17.62 -6.92
C GLU A 107 2.81 -17.05 -8.34
N HIS A 108 2.08 -17.71 -9.26
CA HIS A 108 1.96 -17.29 -10.65
C HIS A 108 1.26 -15.92 -10.79
N GLY A 109 0.19 -15.69 -10.03
CA GLY A 109 -0.49 -14.38 -9.99
C GLY A 109 0.47 -13.26 -9.59
N LEU A 110 1.22 -13.43 -8.49
CA LEU A 110 2.22 -12.45 -8.04
C LEU A 110 3.36 -12.26 -9.04
N LYS A 111 3.73 -13.32 -9.77
CA LYS A 111 4.71 -13.22 -10.87
C LYS A 111 4.18 -12.34 -11.99
N LEU A 112 2.91 -12.51 -12.37
CA LEU A 112 2.25 -11.69 -13.38
C LEU A 112 2.11 -10.23 -12.94
N THR A 113 1.72 -9.95 -11.70
CA THR A 113 1.68 -8.58 -11.14
C THR A 113 3.03 -7.88 -11.28
N ARG A 114 4.12 -8.56 -10.89
CA ARG A 114 5.47 -8.02 -11.00
C ARG A 114 5.88 -7.81 -12.46
N ALA A 115 5.53 -8.74 -13.35
CA ALA A 115 5.78 -8.59 -14.77
C ALA A 115 5.00 -7.40 -15.36
N GLY A 116 3.73 -7.23 -15.00
CA GLY A 116 2.87 -6.12 -15.41
C GLY A 116 3.50 -4.78 -15.01
N PHE A 117 3.89 -4.63 -13.75
CA PHE A 117 4.55 -3.43 -13.24
C PHE A 117 5.86 -3.09 -13.98
N GLU A 118 6.72 -4.09 -14.23
CA GLU A 118 7.97 -3.86 -14.98
C GLU A 118 7.72 -3.54 -16.47
N ILE A 119 6.74 -4.18 -17.11
CA ILE A 119 6.34 -3.85 -18.49
C ILE A 119 5.83 -2.41 -18.57
N GLN A 120 4.98 -1.98 -17.63
CA GLN A 120 4.52 -0.59 -17.53
C GLN A 120 5.70 0.37 -17.43
N GLY A 121 6.69 0.06 -16.58
CA GLY A 121 7.89 0.88 -16.45
C GLY A 121 8.72 0.98 -17.74
N VAL A 122 8.86 -0.11 -18.49
CA VAL A 122 9.55 -0.11 -19.80
C VAL A 122 8.77 0.73 -20.82
N ILE A 123 7.44 0.59 -20.88
CA ILE A 123 6.59 1.37 -21.79
C ILE A 123 6.67 2.86 -21.46
N ALA A 124 6.53 3.24 -20.19
CA ALA A 124 6.62 4.62 -19.73
C ALA A 124 7.98 5.24 -20.10
N ARG A 125 9.08 4.52 -19.85
CA ARG A 125 10.43 4.97 -20.22
C ARG A 125 10.57 5.24 -21.72
N ARG A 126 9.97 4.41 -22.58
CA ARG A 126 9.97 4.61 -24.04
C ARG A 126 9.14 5.79 -24.49
N LYS A 127 8.11 6.15 -23.72
CA LYS A 127 7.32 7.37 -23.92
C LYS A 127 8.02 8.62 -23.37
N GLY A 128 9.23 8.49 -22.82
CA GLY A 128 10.00 9.60 -22.24
C GLY A 128 9.58 9.96 -20.82
N GLN A 129 8.75 9.13 -20.18
CA GLN A 129 8.24 9.38 -18.83
C GLN A 129 9.19 8.82 -17.76
N PRO A 130 9.43 9.55 -16.67
CA PRO A 130 10.23 9.07 -15.55
C PRO A 130 9.39 8.09 -14.73
N PHE A 131 9.57 6.78 -14.91
CA PHE A 131 8.85 5.77 -14.10
C PHE A 131 9.69 5.24 -12.94
N LYS A 132 10.89 4.72 -13.24
CA LYS A 132 11.79 4.13 -12.23
C LYS A 132 12.38 5.15 -11.25
N SER A 133 12.35 6.43 -11.62
CA SER A 133 12.80 7.52 -10.76
C SER A 133 11.69 8.16 -9.95
N LEU A 134 10.44 7.70 -10.10
CA LEU A 134 9.35 8.13 -9.22
C LEU A 134 9.58 7.54 -7.84
N GLU A 135 9.18 8.33 -6.86
CA GLU A 135 9.18 7.92 -5.47
C GLU A 135 8.33 6.65 -5.28
N GLY A 136 8.80 5.73 -4.46
CA GLY A 136 8.10 4.46 -4.22
C GLY A 136 8.33 3.35 -5.23
N TYR A 137 9.02 3.58 -6.37
CA TYR A 137 9.30 2.51 -7.33
C TYR A 137 10.07 1.36 -6.69
N ASP A 138 11.13 1.66 -5.95
CA ASP A 138 11.91 0.65 -5.26
C ASP A 138 11.09 -0.06 -4.18
N ASP A 139 10.22 0.66 -3.46
CA ASP A 139 9.37 0.07 -2.42
C ASP A 139 8.34 -0.88 -3.00
N VAL A 140 7.60 -0.46 -4.04
CA VAL A 140 6.63 -1.31 -4.73
C VAL A 140 7.32 -2.51 -5.38
N SER A 141 8.43 -2.29 -6.10
CA SER A 141 9.19 -3.37 -6.75
C SER A 141 9.73 -4.38 -5.73
N ASN A 142 10.32 -3.90 -4.62
CA ASN A 142 10.83 -4.77 -3.56
C ASN A 142 9.71 -5.49 -2.82
N ASN A 143 8.57 -4.83 -2.58
CA ASN A 143 7.42 -5.45 -1.93
C ASN A 143 6.84 -6.57 -2.81
N LEU A 144 6.61 -6.31 -4.09
CA LEU A 144 6.17 -7.33 -5.06
C LEU A 144 7.16 -8.50 -5.15
N LYS A 145 8.47 -8.21 -5.15
CA LYS A 145 9.51 -9.23 -5.14
C LYS A 145 9.51 -10.06 -3.84
N ASN A 146 9.36 -9.42 -2.69
CA ASN A 146 9.32 -10.09 -1.39
C ASN A 146 8.09 -11.00 -1.28
N GLU A 147 6.92 -10.51 -1.69
CA GLU A 147 5.68 -11.29 -1.71
C GLU A 147 5.77 -12.48 -2.67
N HIS A 148 6.32 -12.28 -3.87
CA HIS A 148 6.59 -13.38 -4.80
C HIS A 148 7.58 -14.41 -4.20
N MET A 149 8.68 -13.97 -3.58
CA MET A 149 9.65 -14.86 -2.94
C MET A 149 9.06 -15.60 -1.72
N GLN A 150 8.16 -14.96 -0.98
CA GLN A 150 7.41 -15.59 0.10
C GLN A 150 6.49 -16.68 -0.44
N ALA A 151 5.77 -16.42 -1.54
CA ALA A 151 4.94 -17.43 -2.21
C ALA A 151 5.76 -18.62 -2.73
N ILE A 152 6.92 -18.38 -3.36
CA ILE A 152 7.87 -19.43 -3.76
C ILE A 152 8.29 -20.25 -2.54
N SER A 153 8.66 -19.59 -1.44
CA SER A 153 9.10 -20.27 -0.22
C SER A 153 8.01 -21.18 0.34
N HIS A 154 6.76 -20.72 0.39
CA HIS A 154 5.61 -21.53 0.81
C HIS A 154 5.41 -22.77 -0.07
N ARG A 155 5.55 -22.63 -1.39
CA ARG A 155 5.48 -23.77 -2.32
C ARG A 155 6.64 -24.75 -2.13
N VAL A 156 7.87 -24.26 -1.94
CA VAL A 156 9.03 -25.13 -1.68
C VAL A 156 8.85 -25.94 -0.40
N PHE A 157 8.39 -25.32 0.70
CA PHE A 157 8.09 -26.04 1.94
C PHE A 157 6.97 -27.07 1.75
N GLY A 158 5.96 -26.74 0.96
CA GLY A 158 4.89 -27.65 0.58
C GLY A 158 5.35 -28.85 -0.24
N ILE A 159 6.23 -28.65 -1.23
CA ILE A 159 6.87 -29.72 -2.01
C ILE A 159 7.74 -30.59 -1.09
N LEU A 160 8.49 -29.98 -0.18
CA LEU A 160 9.29 -30.72 0.80
C LEU A 160 8.41 -31.60 1.70
N ALA A 161 7.24 -31.10 2.12
CA ALA A 161 6.27 -31.91 2.85
C ALA A 161 5.76 -33.10 2.02
N ILE A 162 5.46 -32.91 0.73
CA ILE A 162 5.09 -34.00 -0.19
C ILE A 162 6.21 -35.04 -0.27
N LEU A 163 7.48 -34.61 -0.41
CA LEU A 163 8.62 -35.53 -0.47
C LEU A 163 8.75 -36.34 0.83
N CYS A 164 8.54 -35.72 1.98
CA CYS A 164 8.53 -36.42 3.27
C CYS A 164 7.41 -37.47 3.34
N TYR A 165 6.18 -37.11 2.97
CA TYR A 165 5.06 -38.06 2.96
C TYR A 165 5.24 -39.18 1.93
N PHE A 166 5.81 -38.87 0.77
CA PHE A 166 6.08 -39.84 -0.29
C PHE A 166 7.19 -40.81 0.13
N GLY A 167 8.26 -40.29 0.75
CA GLY A 167 9.33 -41.10 1.34
C GLY A 167 8.78 -42.06 2.41
N THR A 168 7.90 -41.58 3.29
CA THR A 168 7.24 -42.45 4.28
C THR A 168 6.34 -43.47 3.61
N PHE A 169 5.53 -43.07 2.62
CA PHE A 169 4.66 -43.98 1.89
C PHE A 169 5.44 -45.13 1.24
N MET A 170 6.52 -44.82 0.52
CA MET A 170 7.39 -45.84 -0.07
C MET A 170 8.09 -46.68 1.02
N GLY A 171 8.63 -46.06 2.06
CA GLY A 171 9.29 -46.78 3.16
C GLY A 171 8.35 -47.74 3.90
N SER A 172 7.08 -47.38 4.06
CA SER A 172 6.06 -48.22 4.70
C SER A 172 5.67 -49.45 3.89
N ILE A 173 5.81 -49.39 2.56
CA ILE A 173 5.51 -50.52 1.67
C ILE A 173 6.70 -51.48 1.59
N PHE A 174 7.93 -50.94 1.52
CA PHE A 174 9.12 -51.72 1.18
C PHE A 174 10.05 -52.04 2.36
N VAL A 175 9.98 -51.28 3.46
CA VAL A 175 10.97 -51.36 4.55
C VAL A 175 10.32 -51.74 5.87
N ALA A 176 9.53 -50.85 6.46
CA ALA A 176 8.91 -51.05 7.77
C ALA A 176 7.76 -50.06 8.01
N GLN A 177 6.80 -50.45 8.83
CA GLN A 177 5.75 -49.53 9.28
C GLN A 177 6.34 -48.40 10.16
N PRO A 178 5.87 -47.15 10.05
CA PRO A 178 6.28 -46.06 10.93
C PRO A 178 5.91 -46.35 12.38
N ALA A 179 6.77 -45.95 13.32
CA ALA A 179 6.47 -46.06 14.75
C ALA A 179 5.34 -45.10 15.16
N ALA A 180 4.47 -45.57 16.06
CA ALA A 180 3.45 -44.73 16.70
C ALA A 180 4.09 -43.75 17.70
N TRP A 181 3.37 -42.68 18.07
CA TRP A 181 3.89 -41.63 18.95
C TRP A 181 4.44 -42.18 20.28
N ASP A 182 3.70 -43.07 20.92
CA ASP A 182 4.04 -43.70 22.20
C ASP A 182 5.31 -44.57 22.11
N GLN A 183 5.56 -45.15 20.94
CA GLN A 183 6.71 -46.02 20.65
C GLN A 183 8.00 -45.25 20.33
N MET A 184 7.94 -43.92 20.09
CA MET A 184 9.13 -43.11 19.78
C MET A 184 10.02 -42.80 20.99
N ILE A 185 9.59 -43.15 22.20
CA ILE A 185 10.33 -42.88 23.45
C ILE A 185 11.52 -43.84 23.62
N GLU A 186 11.41 -45.07 23.10
CA GLU A 186 12.45 -46.10 23.15
C GLU A 186 12.99 -46.39 21.76
N ILE A 187 13.99 -45.61 21.33
CA ILE A 187 14.67 -45.87 20.05
C ILE A 187 15.51 -47.16 20.17
N ASP A 188 15.13 -48.18 19.40
CA ASP A 188 15.98 -49.33 19.11
C ASP A 188 16.96 -48.99 17.98
N LEU A 189 18.24 -48.82 18.33
CA LEU A 189 19.31 -48.50 17.38
C LEU A 189 19.61 -49.64 16.39
N SER A 190 19.11 -50.86 16.64
CA SER A 190 19.30 -52.00 15.74
C SER A 190 18.35 -51.97 14.52
N ASN A 191 17.18 -51.33 14.64
CA ASN A 191 16.26 -51.09 13.53
C ASN A 191 15.68 -49.67 13.59
N ALA A 192 16.44 -48.70 13.09
CA ALA A 192 16.08 -47.28 13.13
C ALA A 192 15.01 -46.86 12.10
N TRP A 193 14.62 -47.73 11.15
CA TRP A 193 13.73 -47.38 10.05
C TRP A 193 12.32 -46.91 10.49
N PRO A 194 11.62 -47.60 11.42
CA PRO A 194 10.34 -47.14 11.94
C PRO A 194 10.41 -45.73 12.54
N PHE A 195 11.51 -45.41 13.23
CA PHE A 195 11.76 -44.08 13.80
C PHE A 195 11.99 -43.02 12.72
N VAL A 196 12.86 -43.30 11.74
CA VAL A 196 13.17 -42.38 10.63
C VAL A 196 11.93 -42.06 9.80
N LEU A 197 11.12 -43.07 9.49
CA LEU A 197 9.89 -42.90 8.71
C LEU A 197 8.85 -42.08 9.48
N ALA A 198 8.75 -42.26 10.79
CA ALA A 198 7.82 -41.50 11.61
C ALA A 198 8.29 -40.05 11.85
N MET A 199 9.60 -39.83 11.94
CA MET A 199 10.19 -38.48 11.91
C MET A 199 9.96 -37.77 10.57
N SER A 200 10.01 -38.49 9.45
CA SER A 200 9.68 -37.94 8.13
C SER A 200 8.22 -37.45 8.08
N VAL A 201 7.25 -38.24 8.57
CA VAL A 201 5.84 -37.80 8.67
C VAL A 201 5.71 -36.60 9.62
N ALA A 202 6.39 -36.62 10.77
CA ALA A 202 6.39 -35.51 11.72
C ALA A 202 6.89 -34.21 11.06
N PHE A 203 7.95 -34.29 10.28
CA PHE A 203 8.50 -33.16 9.55
C PHE A 203 7.55 -32.67 8.44
N GLY A 204 6.98 -33.59 7.65
CA GLY A 204 5.97 -33.25 6.63
C GLY A 204 4.74 -32.55 7.21
N THR A 205 4.20 -33.04 8.34
CA THR A 205 3.08 -32.40 9.03
C THR A 205 3.48 -31.06 9.66
N GLY A 206 4.66 -30.96 10.25
CA GLY A 206 5.19 -29.71 10.81
C GLY A 206 5.33 -28.61 9.75
N LEU A 207 5.88 -28.95 8.58
CA LEU A 207 5.96 -28.05 7.42
C LEU A 207 4.58 -27.64 6.91
N SER A 208 3.63 -28.59 6.87
CA SER A 208 2.25 -28.31 6.45
C SER A 208 1.55 -27.33 7.39
N VAL A 209 1.71 -27.52 8.70
CA VAL A 209 1.19 -26.57 9.71
C VAL A 209 1.87 -25.21 9.56
N PHE A 210 3.18 -25.18 9.35
CA PHE A 210 3.93 -23.94 9.14
C PHE A 210 3.39 -23.15 7.95
N VAL A 211 3.25 -23.78 6.79
CA VAL A 211 2.74 -23.13 5.57
C VAL A 211 1.29 -22.68 5.77
N TRP A 212 0.47 -23.47 6.45
CA TRP A 212 -0.93 -23.14 6.71
C TRP A 212 -1.08 -21.93 7.66
N VAL A 213 -0.30 -21.91 8.75
CA VAL A 213 -0.27 -20.78 9.68
C VAL A 213 0.25 -19.53 8.99
N ALA A 214 1.33 -19.65 8.20
CA ALA A 214 1.85 -18.54 7.41
C ALA A 214 0.78 -18.00 6.45
N ALA A 215 0.07 -18.88 5.71
CA ALA A 215 -0.98 -18.48 4.78
C ALA A 215 -2.23 -17.85 5.44
N ILE A 216 -2.55 -18.21 6.69
CA ILE A 216 -3.65 -17.57 7.45
C ILE A 216 -3.22 -16.22 8.03
N MET A 217 -1.99 -16.13 8.53
CA MET A 217 -1.47 -14.95 9.19
C MET A 217 -1.03 -13.86 8.21
N ASP A 218 -0.68 -14.26 6.99
CA ASP A 218 -0.44 -13.35 5.88
C ASP A 218 -1.77 -12.62 5.58
N PRO A 219 -1.90 -11.31 5.88
CA PRO A 219 -3.06 -10.57 5.43
C PRO A 219 -3.05 -10.67 3.92
N THR A 220 -3.99 -11.42 3.34
CA THR A 220 -4.06 -11.69 1.90
C THR A 220 -4.05 -10.38 1.13
N LYS A 221 -2.86 -9.92 0.75
CA LYS A 221 -2.63 -8.85 -0.19
C LYS A 221 -2.38 -9.52 -1.54
N ASP A 222 -3.45 -10.05 -2.12
CA ASP A 222 -3.41 -10.30 -3.56
C ASP A 222 -3.53 -8.93 -4.22
N PHE A 223 -2.65 -8.68 -5.18
CA PHE A 223 -2.60 -7.42 -5.90
C PHE A 223 -3.24 -7.60 -7.28
N ASP A 224 -3.76 -6.51 -7.82
CA ASP A 224 -4.35 -6.50 -9.16
C ASP A 224 -3.80 -5.30 -9.94
N SER A 225 -2.67 -5.47 -10.61
CA SER A 225 -2.06 -4.41 -11.41
C SER A 225 -2.89 -4.01 -12.65
N SER A 226 -3.93 -4.78 -12.96
CA SER A 226 -4.88 -4.43 -14.02
C SER A 226 -5.77 -3.24 -13.67
N LYS A 227 -6.01 -3.00 -12.37
CA LYS A 227 -6.81 -1.88 -11.89
C LYS A 227 -5.91 -0.73 -11.45
N PRO A 228 -6.32 0.54 -11.65
CA PRO A 228 -5.47 1.68 -11.29
C PRO A 228 -5.22 1.83 -9.78
N ASP A 229 -6.13 1.33 -8.93
CA ASP A 229 -6.02 1.32 -7.46
C ASP A 229 -5.38 0.05 -6.91
N GLY A 230 -5.18 -0.98 -7.73
CA GLY A 230 -4.86 -2.33 -7.25
C GLY A 230 -3.45 -2.49 -6.65
N LEU A 231 -2.57 -1.51 -6.85
CA LEU A 231 -1.25 -1.44 -6.24
C LEU A 231 -1.13 -0.38 -5.12
N LEU A 232 -2.16 0.43 -4.85
CA LEU A 232 -2.09 1.48 -3.83
C LEU A 232 -1.72 0.94 -2.44
N SER A 233 -2.26 -0.23 -2.07
CA SER A 233 -1.96 -0.89 -0.78
C SER A 233 -0.52 -1.42 -0.63
N THR A 234 0.26 -1.44 -1.72
CA THR A 234 1.68 -1.82 -1.72
C THR A 234 2.59 -0.65 -1.35
N TYR A 235 2.11 0.57 -1.57
CA TYR A 235 2.90 1.78 -1.47
C TYR A 235 2.61 2.48 -0.14
N HIS A 236 3.67 2.95 0.51
CA HIS A 236 3.60 3.89 1.61
C HIS A 236 4.53 5.04 1.22
N PRO A 237 4.07 6.30 1.29
CA PRO A 237 4.90 7.44 0.92
C PRO A 237 6.20 7.44 1.74
N SER A 238 7.35 7.48 1.07
CA SER A 238 8.67 7.55 1.75
C SER A 238 9.06 8.98 2.11
N GLY A 239 8.33 9.95 1.58
CA GLY A 239 8.63 11.37 1.63
C GLY A 239 7.53 12.16 0.96
N HIS A 240 7.61 13.47 1.16
CA HIS A 240 6.69 14.45 0.59
C HIS A 240 7.49 15.75 0.38
N PRO A 241 7.01 16.70 -0.42
CA PRO A 241 7.66 17.97 -0.60
C PRO A 241 7.35 18.82 0.64
N VAL A 242 8.30 19.65 1.06
CA VAL A 242 8.05 20.55 2.18
C VAL A 242 7.03 21.63 1.80
N LEU A 243 7.08 22.10 0.55
CA LEU A 243 6.19 23.12 0.05
C LEU A 243 5.32 22.54 -1.07
N LEU A 244 4.01 22.56 -0.86
CA LEU A 244 3.02 22.22 -1.87
C LEU A 244 2.66 23.47 -2.66
N THR A 245 3.04 23.49 -3.93
CA THR A 245 2.67 24.54 -4.89
C THR A 245 1.32 24.29 -5.52
N ALA A 246 0.87 23.04 -5.55
CA ALA A 246 -0.46 22.61 -5.99
C ALA A 246 -1.04 21.72 -4.87
N PRO A 247 -1.67 22.31 -3.84
CA PRO A 247 -1.95 21.63 -2.58
C PRO A 247 -2.68 20.30 -2.72
N PHE A 248 -3.85 20.25 -3.37
CA PHE A 248 -4.58 19.01 -3.58
C PHE A 248 -3.84 18.10 -4.55
N SER A 249 -3.39 18.64 -5.69
CA SER A 249 -2.82 17.82 -6.76
C SER A 249 -1.55 17.10 -6.32
N GLN A 250 -0.62 17.80 -5.68
CA GLN A 250 0.60 17.22 -5.15
C GLN A 250 0.28 16.31 -3.98
N ALA A 251 -0.54 16.73 -3.01
CA ALA A 251 -0.81 15.89 -1.87
C ALA A 251 -1.47 14.56 -2.28
N LEU A 252 -2.33 14.56 -3.31
CA LEU A 252 -2.90 13.33 -3.88
C LEU A 252 -1.82 12.49 -4.58
N GLN A 253 -0.97 13.11 -5.38
CA GLN A 253 0.14 12.44 -6.08
C GLN A 253 1.01 11.63 -5.12
N TYR A 254 1.28 12.13 -3.92
CA TYR A 254 2.12 11.44 -2.93
C TYR A 254 1.51 10.15 -2.37
N LEU A 255 0.21 9.93 -2.53
CA LEU A 255 -0.45 8.69 -2.13
C LEU A 255 -0.47 7.65 -3.26
N MET A 256 -0.16 8.10 -4.48
CA MET A 256 -0.22 7.26 -5.67
C MET A 256 1.09 6.49 -5.81
N GLU A 257 0.95 5.20 -6.04
CA GLU A 257 2.08 4.38 -6.49
C GLU A 257 2.61 4.89 -7.86
N PRO A 258 3.88 4.63 -8.22
CA PRO A 258 4.54 5.16 -9.42
C PRO A 258 3.74 5.11 -10.73
N GLY A 259 3.04 4.02 -11.03
CA GLY A 259 2.24 3.86 -12.23
C GLY A 259 1.04 4.79 -12.28
N LEU A 260 0.29 4.89 -11.20
CA LEU A 260 -0.83 5.81 -11.04
C LEU A 260 -0.33 7.25 -10.97
N ALA A 261 0.77 7.53 -10.25
CA ALA A 261 1.40 8.85 -10.17
C ALA A 261 1.85 9.34 -11.57
N ASN A 262 2.39 8.46 -12.40
CA ASN A 262 2.75 8.80 -13.77
C ASN A 262 1.53 9.15 -14.63
N LYS A 263 0.44 8.38 -14.51
CA LYS A 263 -0.84 8.71 -15.17
C LYS A 263 -1.44 10.01 -14.64
N TRP A 264 -1.28 10.28 -13.35
CA TRP A 264 -1.73 11.51 -12.72
C TRP A 264 -1.02 12.72 -13.30
N LEU A 265 0.30 12.66 -13.44
CA LEU A 265 1.09 13.72 -14.07
C LEU A 265 0.65 14.01 -15.52
N GLU A 266 0.30 12.98 -16.29
CA GLU A 266 -0.27 13.14 -17.62
C GLU A 266 -1.67 13.76 -17.57
N HIS A 267 -2.52 13.29 -16.67
CA HIS A 267 -3.88 13.79 -16.48
C HIS A 267 -3.88 15.27 -16.09
N ILE A 268 -3.11 15.69 -15.09
CA ILE A 268 -3.05 17.09 -14.67
C ILE A 268 -2.54 18.01 -15.78
N HIS A 269 -1.57 17.55 -16.59
CA HIS A 269 -1.02 18.33 -17.70
C HIS A 269 -2.07 18.56 -18.79
N ILE A 270 -2.83 17.52 -19.13
CA ILE A 270 -3.92 17.63 -20.11
C ILE A 270 -5.03 18.50 -19.54
N THR A 271 -5.53 18.21 -18.34
CA THR A 271 -6.63 18.94 -17.71
C THR A 271 -6.30 20.41 -17.52
N SER A 272 -5.07 20.75 -17.12
CA SER A 272 -4.67 22.15 -16.96
C SER A 272 -4.67 22.90 -18.29
N SER A 273 -4.25 22.26 -19.39
CA SER A 273 -4.21 22.87 -20.73
C SER A 273 -5.59 23.09 -21.37
N LEU A 274 -6.66 22.58 -20.77
CA LEU A 274 -8.04 22.75 -21.23
C LEU A 274 -8.72 23.96 -20.58
N SER A 275 -8.05 24.64 -19.64
CA SER A 275 -8.56 25.81 -18.92
C SER A 275 -8.90 26.96 -19.88
N SER A 276 -9.87 27.79 -19.52
CA SER A 276 -10.13 29.05 -20.22
C SER A 276 -9.01 30.07 -19.98
N ASP A 277 -8.73 30.94 -20.95
CA ASP A 277 -7.67 31.97 -20.89
C ASP A 277 -7.73 32.91 -19.66
N GLU A 278 -8.87 32.99 -18.96
CA GLU A 278 -9.11 33.88 -17.82
C GLU A 278 -8.66 33.29 -16.47
N VAL A 279 -8.47 31.96 -16.37
CA VAL A 279 -8.13 31.25 -15.14
C VAL A 279 -6.74 30.64 -15.26
N SER A 280 -5.91 30.72 -14.22
CA SER A 280 -4.60 30.08 -14.25
C SER A 280 -4.74 28.56 -14.29
N ASP A 281 -3.86 27.88 -15.03
CA ASP A 281 -3.81 26.41 -15.12
C ASP A 281 -3.84 25.72 -13.75
N LEU A 282 -3.15 26.33 -12.77
CA LEU A 282 -3.07 25.83 -11.40
C LEU A 282 -4.38 26.07 -10.64
N GLU A 283 -4.94 27.28 -10.74
CA GLU A 283 -6.23 27.61 -10.13
C GLU A 283 -7.34 26.71 -10.68
N ALA A 284 -7.37 26.47 -11.98
CA ALA A 284 -8.34 25.59 -12.63
C ALA A 284 -8.29 24.16 -12.05
N LEU A 285 -7.08 23.60 -11.95
CA LEU A 285 -6.87 22.26 -11.41
C LEU A 285 -7.26 22.17 -9.92
N GLU A 286 -6.78 23.09 -9.09
CA GLU A 286 -7.04 23.07 -7.65
C GLU A 286 -8.50 23.38 -7.33
N ARG A 287 -9.15 24.30 -8.08
CA ARG A 287 -10.59 24.57 -7.98
C ARG A 287 -11.41 23.33 -8.37
N THR A 288 -10.99 22.58 -9.38
CA THR A 288 -11.63 21.31 -9.76
C THR A 288 -11.57 20.27 -8.66
N LEU A 289 -10.38 20.07 -8.07
CA LEU A 289 -10.22 19.11 -6.98
C LEU A 289 -10.98 19.55 -5.73
N PHE A 290 -11.04 20.85 -5.48
CA PHE A 290 -11.85 21.41 -4.40
C PHE A 290 -13.35 21.18 -4.61
N LEU A 291 -13.88 21.36 -5.83
CA LEU A 291 -15.27 21.05 -6.16
C LEU A 291 -15.61 19.57 -5.95
N LEU A 292 -14.72 18.66 -6.37
CA LEU A 292 -14.88 17.23 -6.12
C LEU A 292 -14.80 16.89 -4.64
N HIS A 293 -13.96 17.59 -3.87
CA HIS A 293 -13.92 17.46 -2.41
C HIS A 293 -15.27 17.86 -1.78
N LEU A 294 -15.83 19.01 -2.16
CA LEU A 294 -17.16 19.44 -1.69
C LEU A 294 -18.27 18.46 -2.10
N ASN A 295 -18.16 17.83 -3.26
CA ASN A 295 -19.10 16.81 -3.71
C ASN A 295 -19.05 15.55 -2.83
N GLN A 296 -17.85 15.09 -2.47
CA GLN A 296 -17.68 13.96 -1.57
C GLN A 296 -18.23 14.23 -0.16
N GLU A 297 -18.06 15.46 0.36
CA GLU A 297 -18.63 15.87 1.65
C GLU A 297 -20.16 16.06 1.59
N GLY A 298 -20.76 15.98 0.40
CA GLY A 298 -22.20 16.15 0.19
C GLY A 298 -22.66 17.61 0.31
N VAL A 299 -21.73 18.56 0.20
CA VAL A 299 -22.02 20.00 0.15
C VAL A 299 -22.60 20.38 -1.21
N LEU A 300 -22.09 19.76 -2.28
CA LEU A 300 -22.52 19.98 -3.66
C LEU A 300 -22.99 18.67 -4.29
N ASP A 301 -24.02 18.73 -5.13
CA ASP A 301 -24.34 17.63 -6.03
C ASP A 301 -23.49 17.65 -7.31
N LEU A 302 -23.55 16.57 -8.10
CA LEU A 302 -22.71 16.45 -9.30
C LEU A 302 -23.15 17.41 -10.42
N ASP A 303 -24.40 17.86 -10.43
CA ASP A 303 -24.89 18.82 -11.41
C ASP A 303 -24.41 20.24 -11.07
N GLU A 304 -24.34 20.58 -9.79
CA GLU A 304 -23.69 21.79 -9.28
C GLU A 304 -22.19 21.79 -9.61
N VAL A 305 -21.48 20.68 -9.37
CA VAL A 305 -20.06 20.54 -9.79
C VAL A 305 -19.89 20.77 -11.28
N ARG A 306 -20.75 20.19 -12.13
CA ARG A 306 -20.69 20.40 -13.58
C ARG A 306 -20.91 21.85 -13.96
N ALA A 307 -21.85 22.53 -13.30
CA ALA A 307 -22.14 23.93 -13.56
C ALA A 307 -20.92 24.81 -13.23
N GLU A 308 -20.30 24.60 -12.07
CA GLU A 308 -19.10 25.31 -11.64
C GLU A 308 -17.88 25.02 -12.52
N MET A 309 -17.66 23.75 -12.89
CA MET A 309 -16.57 23.40 -13.80
C MET A 309 -16.75 24.00 -15.20
N ALA A 310 -18.00 24.29 -15.62
CA ALA A 310 -18.27 24.94 -16.90
C ALA A 310 -17.91 26.43 -16.92
N GLU A 311 -17.59 27.03 -15.77
CA GLU A 311 -16.97 28.35 -15.69
C GLU A 311 -15.46 28.31 -15.95
N ILE A 312 -14.82 27.17 -15.66
CA ILE A 312 -13.37 26.96 -15.77
C ILE A 312 -13.00 26.37 -17.13
N TYR A 313 -13.83 25.45 -17.64
CA TYR A 313 -13.61 24.66 -18.84
C TYR A 313 -14.78 24.77 -19.81
N HIS A 314 -14.52 24.50 -21.09
CA HIS A 314 -15.59 24.28 -22.04
C HIS A 314 -16.46 23.07 -21.65
N LYS A 315 -17.79 23.20 -21.80
CA LYS A 315 -18.77 22.17 -21.39
C LYS A 315 -18.46 20.76 -21.92
N ASP A 316 -17.96 20.66 -23.15
CA ASP A 316 -17.61 19.38 -23.77
C ASP A 316 -16.39 18.70 -23.11
N GLU A 317 -15.51 19.49 -22.48
CA GLU A 317 -14.33 19.00 -21.77
C GLU A 317 -14.65 18.59 -20.33
N VAL A 318 -15.61 19.26 -19.67
CA VAL A 318 -16.06 18.93 -18.31
C VAL A 318 -16.46 17.46 -18.20
N GLU A 319 -17.28 16.98 -19.14
CA GLU A 319 -17.71 15.57 -19.14
C GLU A 319 -16.56 14.59 -19.40
N LYS A 320 -15.53 14.99 -20.15
CA LYS A 320 -14.34 14.14 -20.35
C LYS A 320 -13.48 14.06 -19.10
N ILE A 321 -13.36 15.16 -18.36
CA ILE A 321 -12.61 15.22 -17.10
C ILE A 321 -13.31 14.35 -16.05
N LEU A 322 -14.63 14.54 -15.84
CA LEU A 322 -15.40 13.81 -14.84
C LEU A 322 -15.51 12.30 -15.12
N ASN A 323 -15.49 11.90 -16.39
CA ASN A 323 -15.59 10.50 -16.81
C ASN A 323 -14.26 9.94 -17.36
N HIS A 324 -13.12 10.47 -16.89
CA HIS A 324 -11.79 9.99 -17.31
C HIS A 324 -11.62 8.49 -17.02
N GLU A 325 -10.95 7.73 -17.91
CA GLU A 325 -10.82 6.26 -17.80
C GLU A 325 -10.23 5.81 -16.45
N VAL A 326 -9.34 6.62 -15.87
CA VAL A 326 -8.61 6.31 -14.64
C VAL A 326 -8.98 7.21 -13.47
N PHE A 327 -9.28 8.49 -13.74
CA PHE A 327 -9.44 9.53 -12.72
C PHE A 327 -10.87 10.07 -12.78
N ASP A 328 -11.83 9.15 -12.83
CA ASP A 328 -13.23 9.51 -12.69
C ASP A 328 -13.52 10.02 -11.26
N VAL A 329 -14.72 10.57 -11.07
CA VAL A 329 -15.17 11.10 -9.76
C VAL A 329 -14.97 10.07 -8.63
N LYS A 330 -15.24 8.79 -8.90
CA LYS A 330 -15.13 7.73 -7.88
C LYS A 330 -13.70 7.50 -7.46
N MET A 331 -12.77 7.46 -8.41
CA MET A 331 -11.35 7.31 -8.11
C MET A 331 -10.83 8.51 -7.33
N ILE A 332 -11.19 9.74 -7.71
CA ILE A 332 -10.78 10.94 -6.99
C ILE A 332 -11.31 10.92 -5.55
N HIS A 333 -12.58 10.56 -5.33
CA HIS A 333 -13.12 10.41 -3.98
C HIS A 333 -12.39 9.33 -3.17
N HIS A 334 -12.06 8.21 -3.80
CA HIS A 334 -11.27 7.16 -3.14
C HIS A 334 -9.89 7.67 -2.71
N LEU A 335 -9.22 8.47 -3.54
CA LEU A 335 -7.94 9.08 -3.23
C LEU A 335 -8.05 10.11 -2.08
N PHE A 336 -9.15 10.86 -2.02
CA PHE A 336 -9.44 11.75 -0.88
C PHE A 336 -9.69 10.98 0.41
N ASP A 337 -10.38 9.83 0.36
CA ASP A 337 -10.55 8.96 1.54
C ASP A 337 -9.18 8.49 2.05
N LEU A 338 -8.33 8.00 1.15
CA LEU A 338 -6.96 7.60 1.49
C LEU A 338 -6.15 8.75 2.08
N MET A 339 -6.27 9.95 1.51
CA MET A 339 -5.61 11.15 2.03
C MET A 339 -6.12 11.51 3.43
N ARG A 340 -7.41 11.39 3.67
CA ARG A 340 -8.01 11.72 4.98
C ARG A 340 -7.58 10.72 6.05
N GLU A 341 -7.34 9.48 5.67
CA GLU A 341 -6.75 8.46 6.54
C GLU A 341 -5.26 8.71 6.83
N SER A 342 -4.47 9.08 5.81
CA SER A 342 -3.02 9.24 5.95
C SER A 342 -2.59 10.61 6.50
N ASN A 343 -3.28 11.68 6.11
CA ASN A 343 -2.95 13.07 6.42
C ASN A 343 -4.24 13.89 6.68
N PRO A 344 -4.94 13.63 7.80
CA PRO A 344 -6.19 14.31 8.14
C PRO A 344 -6.00 15.81 8.42
N SER A 345 -4.77 16.24 8.76
CA SER A 345 -4.47 17.64 9.03
C SER A 345 -4.63 18.53 7.81
N PHE A 346 -4.46 17.99 6.59
CA PHE A 346 -4.62 18.73 5.35
C PHE A 346 -6.06 19.25 5.21
N PHE A 347 -7.04 18.35 5.25
CA PHE A 347 -8.46 18.73 5.16
C PHE A 347 -8.89 19.63 6.31
N ARG A 348 -8.41 19.41 7.54
CA ARG A 348 -8.74 20.30 8.67
C ARG A 348 -8.25 21.74 8.48
N VAL A 349 -7.14 21.95 7.77
CA VAL A 349 -6.69 23.29 7.40
C VAL A 349 -7.64 23.87 6.34
N ILE A 350 -7.98 23.09 5.30
CA ILE A 350 -8.94 23.50 4.26
C ILE A 350 -10.30 23.88 4.85
N ASP A 351 -10.91 23.02 5.68
CA ASP A 351 -12.20 23.27 6.35
C ASP A 351 -12.20 24.59 7.15
N ARG A 352 -11.06 24.90 7.79
CA ARG A 352 -10.93 26.14 8.57
C ARG A 352 -10.71 27.37 7.72
N LEU A 353 -10.09 27.23 6.56
CA LEU A 353 -10.00 28.29 5.55
C LEU A 353 -11.39 28.59 4.98
N GLU A 354 -12.16 27.56 4.62
CA GLU A 354 -13.55 27.72 4.18
C GLU A 354 -14.38 28.47 5.23
N HIS A 355 -14.37 27.98 6.47
CA HIS A 355 -15.04 28.66 7.57
C HIS A 355 -14.53 30.09 7.79
N GLY A 356 -13.24 30.33 7.56
CA GLY A 356 -12.63 31.65 7.57
C GLY A 356 -13.25 32.59 6.54
N PHE A 357 -13.35 32.15 5.28
CA PHE A 357 -13.92 32.95 4.20
C PHE A 357 -15.42 33.21 4.38
N ILE A 358 -16.20 32.21 4.79
CA ILE A 358 -17.65 32.37 4.96
C ILE A 358 -17.96 33.25 6.18
N ASN A 359 -17.34 32.98 7.34
CA ASN A 359 -17.79 33.54 8.62
C ASN A 359 -16.91 34.67 9.17
N ARG A 360 -15.67 34.83 8.69
CA ARG A 360 -14.67 35.76 9.27
C ARG A 360 -14.09 36.73 8.26
N LEU A 361 -14.75 36.97 7.13
CA LEU A 361 -14.23 37.82 6.06
C LEU A 361 -13.86 39.24 6.51
N LYS A 362 -14.63 39.85 7.43
CA LYS A 362 -14.30 41.17 8.03
C LYS A 362 -12.98 41.18 8.79
N GLU A 363 -12.68 40.09 9.49
CA GLU A 363 -11.44 39.94 10.26
C GLU A 363 -10.28 39.70 9.32
N LEU A 364 -10.45 38.83 8.32
CA LEU A 364 -9.47 38.56 7.28
C LEU A 364 -9.07 39.83 6.51
N ARG A 365 -10.04 40.71 6.19
CA ARG A 365 -9.75 42.00 5.52
C ARG A 365 -8.95 42.99 6.36
N ARG A 366 -8.98 42.86 7.69
CA ARG A 366 -8.19 43.71 8.60
C ARG A 366 -6.78 43.15 8.80
N SER A 367 -6.58 41.87 8.50
CA SER A 367 -5.28 41.21 8.53
C SER A 367 -4.56 41.39 7.20
N SER A 368 -3.23 41.55 7.26
CA SER A 368 -2.37 41.54 6.08
C SER A 368 -2.04 40.12 5.59
N LEU A 369 -2.43 39.10 6.35
CA LEU A 369 -2.12 37.69 6.08
C LEU A 369 -3.23 36.74 6.56
N ILE A 370 -3.25 35.55 5.98
CA ILE A 370 -4.08 34.42 6.38
C ILE A 370 -3.12 33.29 6.76
N PHE A 371 -3.18 32.85 8.02
CA PHE A 371 -2.31 31.81 8.55
C PHE A 371 -3.12 30.75 9.31
N ASP A 372 -2.93 29.49 8.93
CA ASP A 372 -3.45 28.36 9.71
C ASP A 372 -2.44 27.21 9.76
N CYS A 373 -2.51 26.39 10.80
CA CYS A 373 -1.74 25.17 10.93
C CYS A 373 -2.49 24.12 11.74
N GLU A 374 -2.33 22.84 11.38
CA GLU A 374 -2.89 21.68 12.06
C GLU A 374 -1.87 20.55 12.12
N ILE A 375 -1.80 19.88 13.26
CA ILE A 375 -1.02 18.66 13.46
C ILE A 375 -1.94 17.45 13.63
N ASP A 376 -1.46 16.28 13.23
CA ASP A 376 -2.18 15.03 13.43
C ASP A 376 -2.36 14.74 14.93
N ARG A 377 -3.61 14.77 15.40
CA ARG A 377 -3.95 14.72 16.84
C ARG A 377 -3.81 13.34 17.47
N GLN A 378 -4.09 12.29 16.71
CA GLN A 378 -4.02 10.89 17.15
C GLN A 378 -3.23 10.12 16.10
N VAL A 379 -2.03 9.72 16.48
CA VAL A 379 -1.09 9.07 15.56
C VAL A 379 -0.78 7.67 16.09
N GLU A 380 -1.03 6.66 15.26
CA GLU A 380 -0.69 5.26 15.57
C GLU A 380 0.71 4.87 15.09
N SER A 381 1.23 5.59 14.10
CA SER A 381 2.59 5.53 13.59
C SER A 381 3.55 6.36 14.44
N SER A 382 4.85 6.21 14.19
CA SER A 382 5.85 7.12 14.74
C SER A 382 5.96 8.43 13.97
N GLU A 383 5.41 8.51 12.75
CA GLU A 383 5.44 9.69 11.89
C GLU A 383 4.19 10.55 12.08
N ILE A 384 4.41 11.85 12.28
CA ILE A 384 3.39 12.86 12.60
C ILE A 384 3.48 13.96 11.54
N ASN A 385 2.36 14.28 10.89
CA ASN A 385 2.31 15.35 9.91
C ASN A 385 1.79 16.64 10.53
N LEU A 386 2.40 17.76 10.14
CA LEU A 386 1.98 19.13 10.40
C LEU A 386 1.71 19.81 9.06
N MET A 387 0.49 20.28 8.87
CA MET A 387 0.08 21.11 7.74
C MET A 387 0.04 22.56 8.15
N LEU A 388 0.54 23.44 7.30
CA LEU A 388 0.43 24.88 7.47
C LEU A 388 -0.02 25.52 6.17
N PHE A 389 -0.88 26.52 6.27
CA PHE A 389 -1.26 27.40 5.17
C PHE A 389 -0.84 28.81 5.51
N LEU A 390 -0.19 29.49 4.55
CA LEU A 390 0.12 30.90 4.63
C LEU A 390 -0.20 31.59 3.31
N ALA A 391 -0.94 32.69 3.38
CA ALA A 391 -1.16 33.57 2.25
C ALA A 391 -1.12 35.05 2.68
N THR A 392 -0.75 35.92 1.75
CA THR A 392 -0.77 37.37 1.95
C THR A 392 -2.01 37.98 1.28
N THR A 393 -2.58 39.00 1.91
CA THR A 393 -3.59 39.89 1.30
C THR A 393 -2.96 41.18 0.77
N ASN A 394 -1.69 41.43 1.11
CA ASN A 394 -0.92 42.57 0.60
C ASN A 394 -0.28 42.22 -0.76
N SER A 395 -0.38 43.15 -1.71
CA SER A 395 0.24 43.05 -3.04
C SER A 395 1.75 43.30 -3.05
N GLU A 396 2.34 43.79 -1.95
CA GLU A 396 3.77 44.03 -1.84
C GLU A 396 4.57 42.75 -1.65
N LYS A 397 5.86 42.79 -2.03
CA LYS A 397 6.79 41.68 -1.75
C LYS A 397 6.98 41.57 -0.24
N SER A 398 6.81 40.37 0.29
CA SER A 398 6.91 40.10 1.73
C SER A 398 7.58 38.75 2.00
N THR A 399 8.45 38.71 3.01
CA THR A 399 9.09 37.47 3.48
C THR A 399 8.64 37.15 4.89
N TYR A 400 8.30 35.88 5.12
CA TYR A 400 7.89 35.37 6.43
C TYR A 400 8.72 34.14 6.79
N THR A 401 9.02 33.98 8.07
CA THR A 401 9.69 32.78 8.59
C THR A 401 8.75 32.02 9.51
N ILE A 402 8.62 30.73 9.28
CA ILE A 402 7.84 29.82 10.12
C ILE A 402 8.84 29.05 10.97
N GLU A 403 8.72 29.16 12.29
CA GLU A 403 9.47 28.34 13.25
C GLU A 403 8.54 27.32 13.90
N VAL A 404 8.93 26.04 13.81
CA VAL A 404 8.24 24.92 14.42
C VAL A 404 9.13 24.35 15.50
N ASN A 405 8.62 24.29 16.73
CA ASN A 405 9.29 23.69 17.88
C ASN A 405 8.42 22.56 18.45
N SER A 406 8.96 21.35 18.42
CA SER A 406 8.30 20.10 18.77
C SER A 406 9.19 19.28 19.72
N PRO A 407 9.24 19.62 21.02
CA PRO A 407 10.08 18.93 21.99
C PRO A 407 9.84 17.42 22.01
N GLY A 408 10.91 16.63 21.94
CA GLY A 408 10.85 15.16 21.95
C GLY A 408 10.49 14.49 20.62
N LEU A 409 10.33 15.27 19.54
CA LEU A 409 10.25 14.77 18.17
C LEU A 409 11.59 14.94 17.44
N THR A 410 11.71 14.31 16.27
CA THR A 410 12.85 14.46 15.37
C THR A 410 12.37 14.85 13.96
N PRO A 411 12.79 15.99 13.41
CA PRO A 411 13.57 17.06 14.08
C PRO A 411 12.77 17.78 15.19
N GLU A 412 13.47 18.29 16.21
CA GLU A 412 12.85 19.03 17.32
C GLU A 412 12.51 20.47 16.93
N THR A 413 13.39 21.11 16.15
CA THR A 413 13.17 22.48 15.64
C THR A 413 13.32 22.51 14.13
N GLN A 414 12.41 23.20 13.45
CA GLN A 414 12.44 23.43 12.01
C GLN A 414 12.15 24.91 11.72
N SER A 415 12.82 25.48 10.73
CA SER A 415 12.61 26.86 10.30
C SER A 415 12.52 26.93 8.78
N ILE A 416 11.48 27.59 8.26
CA ILE A 416 11.18 27.68 6.83
C ILE A 416 10.87 29.12 6.49
N THR A 417 11.62 29.68 5.54
CA THR A 417 11.39 31.05 5.05
C THR A 417 10.63 31.00 3.74
N LEU A 418 9.50 31.72 3.68
CA LEU A 418 8.64 31.84 2.52
C LEU A 418 8.66 33.28 2.02
N THR A 419 8.92 33.46 0.73
CA THR A 419 8.87 34.76 0.06
C THR A 419 7.69 34.81 -0.91
N PHE A 420 6.86 35.83 -0.76
CA PHE A 420 5.76 36.13 -1.67
C PHE A 420 6.18 37.21 -2.66
N GLU A 421 5.98 36.93 -3.94
CA GLU A 421 6.26 37.89 -5.01
C GLU A 421 5.18 38.99 -5.06
N GLN A 422 5.53 40.11 -5.69
CA GLN A 422 4.60 41.22 -5.84
C GLN A 422 3.38 40.77 -6.66
N ASN A 423 2.18 41.21 -6.24
CA ASN A 423 0.89 40.88 -6.83
C ASN A 423 0.45 39.40 -6.73
N LYS A 424 1.19 38.54 -6.01
CA LYS A 424 0.73 37.18 -5.69
C LYS A 424 0.02 37.17 -4.33
N CYS A 425 -1.19 37.73 -4.29
CA CYS A 425 -1.99 37.89 -3.08
C CYS A 425 -3.47 37.52 -3.29
N ILE A 426 -4.14 37.16 -2.20
CA ILE A 426 -5.58 36.85 -2.21
C ILE A 426 -6.36 38.17 -2.22
N LYS A 427 -7.24 38.33 -3.21
CA LYS A 427 -8.15 39.47 -3.30
C LYS A 427 -9.45 39.14 -2.56
N LEU A 428 -9.64 39.76 -1.40
CA LEU A 428 -10.85 39.55 -0.60
C LEU A 428 -12.03 40.40 -1.11
N PRO A 429 -13.25 39.85 -1.22
CA PRO A 429 -14.43 40.59 -1.66
C PRO A 429 -14.81 41.69 -0.68
N VAL A 430 -15.48 42.72 -1.20
CA VAL A 430 -15.97 43.84 -0.38
C VAL A 430 -17.22 43.46 0.40
N SER A 431 -18.05 42.58 -0.18
CA SER A 431 -19.26 42.03 0.44
C SER A 431 -18.89 41.08 1.58
N ASP A 432 -19.66 41.16 2.68
CA ASP A 432 -19.47 40.29 3.84
C ASP A 432 -20.27 38.97 3.76
N ASN A 433 -21.16 38.84 2.77
CA ASN A 433 -21.99 37.65 2.57
C ASN A 433 -21.43 36.85 1.40
N LEU A 434 -20.47 35.97 1.67
CA LEU A 434 -19.95 35.01 0.70
C LEU A 434 -20.85 33.77 0.71
N GLN A 435 -21.34 33.37 -0.46
CA GLN A 435 -22.07 32.11 -0.63
C GLN A 435 -21.10 31.00 -1.06
N ILE A 436 -21.53 29.74 -0.93
CA ILE A 436 -20.73 28.60 -1.37
C ILE A 436 -20.59 28.64 -2.90
N ILE A 437 -21.73 28.68 -3.59
CA ILE A 437 -21.85 28.91 -5.02
C ILE A 437 -22.76 30.12 -5.22
N SER A 438 -22.43 30.98 -6.18
CA SER A 438 -23.33 32.06 -6.61
C SER A 438 -23.14 32.39 -8.09
N ASN A 439 -24.15 32.97 -8.73
CA ASN A 439 -24.01 33.51 -10.09
C ASN A 439 -23.16 34.82 -10.14
N ASP A 440 -22.66 35.29 -9.00
CA ASP A 440 -21.78 36.46 -8.90
C ASP A 440 -20.32 36.03 -9.09
N GLU A 441 -19.46 36.90 -9.61
CA GLU A 441 -18.05 36.57 -9.94
C GLU A 441 -17.17 36.13 -8.74
N MET A 442 -17.62 36.31 -7.49
CA MET A 442 -16.84 35.92 -6.30
C MET A 442 -17.69 35.15 -5.28
N ASP A 443 -17.47 33.84 -5.24
CA ASP A 443 -18.01 32.91 -4.26
C ASP A 443 -16.89 32.18 -3.48
N LEU A 444 -17.26 31.23 -2.61
CA LEU A 444 -16.30 30.44 -1.85
C LEU A 444 -15.37 29.62 -2.75
N VAL A 445 -15.91 29.02 -3.81
CA VAL A 445 -15.16 28.15 -4.71
C VAL A 445 -14.05 28.95 -5.40
N HIS A 446 -14.37 30.15 -5.90
CA HIS A 446 -13.40 31.08 -6.47
C HIS A 446 -12.38 31.55 -5.42
N MET A 447 -12.84 31.92 -4.22
CA MET A 447 -11.95 32.34 -3.12
C MET A 447 -10.95 31.24 -2.71
N MET A 448 -11.41 29.99 -2.66
CA MET A 448 -10.58 28.84 -2.35
C MET A 448 -9.60 28.54 -3.48
N GLY A 449 -10.04 28.58 -4.75
CA GLY A 449 -9.14 28.46 -5.91
C GLY A 449 -8.00 29.49 -5.86
N SER A 450 -8.35 30.77 -5.67
CA SER A 450 -7.37 31.86 -5.53
C SER A 450 -6.45 31.66 -4.32
N ALA A 451 -6.98 31.19 -3.19
CA ALA A 451 -6.20 30.92 -1.98
C ALA A 451 -5.20 29.78 -2.18
N LEU A 452 -5.56 28.74 -2.94
CA LEU A 452 -4.70 27.59 -3.23
C LEU A 452 -3.62 27.92 -4.27
N ASP A 453 -3.89 28.79 -5.25
CA ASP A 453 -2.88 29.28 -6.21
C ASP A 453 -1.91 30.29 -5.58
N CYS A 454 -2.46 31.30 -4.88
CA CYS A 454 -1.64 32.38 -4.31
C CYS A 454 -0.94 31.96 -3.02
N GLY A 455 -1.58 31.10 -2.22
CA GLY A 455 -1.09 30.64 -0.93
C GLY A 455 0.12 29.70 -1.02
N ARG A 456 0.65 29.36 0.15
CA ARG A 456 1.72 28.38 0.32
C ARG A 456 1.27 27.39 1.37
N VAL A 457 1.17 26.13 0.99
CA VAL A 457 0.92 25.04 1.93
C VAL A 457 2.23 24.35 2.25
N VAL A 458 2.57 24.28 3.53
CA VAL A 458 3.78 23.62 4.03
C VAL A 458 3.38 22.32 4.70
N TRP A 459 4.00 21.22 4.27
CA TRP A 459 3.89 19.90 4.89
C TRP A 459 5.18 19.60 5.61
N LEU A 460 5.12 19.34 6.91
CA LEU A 460 6.26 18.83 7.69
C LEU A 460 5.94 17.51 8.37
N SER A 461 6.79 16.51 8.15
CA SER A 461 6.81 15.28 8.93
C SER A 461 7.81 15.36 10.07
N MET A 462 7.43 14.81 11.21
CA MET A 462 8.25 14.65 12.41
C MET A 462 8.09 13.25 12.95
N GLN A 463 9.14 12.72 13.59
CA GLN A 463 9.11 11.38 14.18
C GLN A 463 9.14 11.42 15.71
N ALA A 464 8.22 10.72 16.35
CA ALA A 464 8.21 10.53 17.80
C ALA A 464 9.17 9.42 18.24
N GLN A 465 9.99 9.72 19.25
CA GLN A 465 10.94 8.77 19.83
C GLN A 465 10.27 7.79 20.81
N SER A 466 9.17 8.22 21.46
CA SER A 466 8.42 7.38 22.40
C SER A 466 6.91 7.57 22.26
N LYS A 467 6.13 6.73 22.93
CA LYS A 467 4.70 6.97 23.09
C LYS A 467 4.49 8.10 24.09
N GLY A 468 3.40 8.85 23.92
CA GLY A 468 2.98 9.84 24.90
C GLY A 468 2.25 11.01 24.28
N GLU A 469 1.93 11.97 25.14
CA GLU A 469 1.41 13.27 24.74
C GLU A 469 2.55 14.21 24.42
N TYR A 470 2.43 14.90 23.30
CA TYR A 470 3.39 15.86 22.79
C TYR A 470 2.70 17.20 22.54
N GLN A 471 3.51 18.25 22.52
CA GLN A 471 3.07 19.60 22.22
C GLN A 471 4.00 20.20 21.18
N THR A 472 3.41 20.76 20.13
CA THR A 472 4.12 21.49 19.08
C THR A 472 3.70 22.95 19.14
N ILE A 473 4.67 23.85 19.01
CA ILE A 473 4.47 25.30 18.93
C ILE A 473 4.94 25.73 17.54
N VAL A 474 4.08 26.46 16.85
CA VAL A 474 4.36 27.05 15.55
C VAL A 474 4.28 28.57 15.69
N SER A 475 5.33 29.26 15.28
CA SER A 475 5.43 30.72 15.30
C SER A 475 5.65 31.25 13.89
N LEU A 476 4.88 32.27 13.51
CA LEU A 476 5.05 33.02 12.27
C LEU A 476 5.79 34.32 12.59
N LEU A 477 6.93 34.54 11.94
CA LEU A 477 7.78 35.71 12.12
C LEU A 477 7.82 36.56 10.85
N ASP A 478 7.91 37.88 11.04
CA ASP A 478 8.16 38.85 9.97
C ASP A 478 9.64 38.92 9.56
N GLU A 479 9.96 39.78 8.59
CA GLU A 479 11.35 40.03 8.13
C GLU A 479 12.28 40.53 9.23
N ASN A 480 11.73 41.15 10.28
CA ASN A 480 12.45 41.70 11.42
C ASN A 480 12.51 40.72 12.61
N GLN A 481 12.11 39.45 12.42
CA GLN A 481 12.05 38.42 13.46
C GLN A 481 11.05 38.74 14.61
N ASN A 482 10.04 39.56 14.35
CA ASN A 482 8.93 39.76 15.27
C ASN A 482 7.88 38.67 15.06
N ILE A 483 7.37 38.10 16.15
CA ILE A 483 6.29 37.13 16.11
C ILE A 483 4.99 37.84 15.74
N LEU A 484 4.42 37.48 14.59
CA LEU A 484 3.12 37.96 14.11
C LEU A 484 1.98 37.14 14.69
N GLU A 485 2.11 35.81 14.63
CA GLU A 485 1.11 34.85 15.14
C GLU A 485 1.82 33.61 15.69
N GLY A 486 1.19 32.94 16.66
CA GLY A 486 1.68 31.67 17.18
C GLY A 486 0.55 30.74 17.58
N LYS A 487 0.69 29.45 17.29
CA LYS A 487 -0.27 28.40 17.64
C LYS A 487 0.44 27.29 18.40
N SER A 488 -0.21 26.80 19.45
CA SER A 488 0.25 25.61 20.16
C SER A 488 -0.79 24.50 20.07
N MET A 489 -0.33 23.32 19.66
CA MET A 489 -1.16 22.17 19.41
C MET A 489 -0.66 21.00 20.24
N ARG A 490 -1.60 20.19 20.76
CA ARG A 490 -1.30 18.98 21.52
C ARG A 490 -1.80 17.76 20.77
N PHE A 491 -1.03 16.68 20.80
CA PHE A 491 -1.37 15.43 20.13
C PHE A 491 -0.83 14.24 20.92
N ASN A 492 -1.34 13.05 20.61
CA ASN A 492 -0.98 11.81 21.31
C ASN A 492 -0.47 10.76 20.32
N VAL A 493 0.66 10.16 20.66
CA VAL A 493 1.30 9.07 19.91
C VAL A 493 1.08 7.76 20.66
N SER A 494 0.32 6.86 20.03
CA SER A 494 0.10 5.51 20.51
C SER A 494 0.79 4.51 19.58
N ARG A 495 1.19 3.31 20.06
CA ARG A 495 1.54 2.21 19.15
C ARG A 495 0.37 1.25 19.13
N ASN A 496 -0.03 0.86 17.93
CA ASN A 496 -1.00 -0.19 17.73
C ASN A 496 -0.41 -1.56 18.11
N LEU A 497 -0.70 -2.04 19.33
CA LEU A 497 -0.24 -3.36 19.80
C LEU A 497 -0.77 -4.49 18.92
N SER A 498 -1.92 -4.30 18.26
CA SER A 498 -2.51 -5.30 17.38
C SER A 498 -1.68 -5.49 16.10
N VAL A 499 -1.06 -4.43 15.58
CA VAL A 499 -0.16 -4.48 14.42
C VAL A 499 1.15 -5.17 14.79
N LEU A 500 1.73 -4.86 15.96
CA LEU A 500 2.92 -5.55 16.48
C LEU A 500 2.67 -7.04 16.76
N LEU A 501 1.49 -7.39 17.27
CA LEU A 501 1.07 -8.77 17.45
C LEU A 501 0.89 -9.48 16.11
N LYS A 502 0.24 -8.86 15.12
CA LYS A 502 0.12 -9.43 13.76
C LYS A 502 1.49 -9.63 13.08
N GLN A 503 2.38 -8.63 13.19
CA GLN A 503 3.71 -8.66 12.59
C GLN A 503 4.66 -9.66 13.26
N ASN A 504 4.55 -9.85 14.58
CA ASN A 504 5.38 -10.82 15.32
C ASN A 504 4.71 -12.19 15.51
N ALA A 505 3.40 -12.33 15.28
CA ALA A 505 2.71 -13.62 15.27
C ALA A 505 3.23 -14.51 14.15
N GLY A 506 3.57 -13.94 12.98
CA GLY A 506 4.28 -14.67 11.93
C GLY A 506 5.63 -15.24 12.39
N LYS A 507 6.36 -14.53 13.27
CA LYS A 507 7.59 -15.04 13.91
C LYS A 507 7.32 -16.09 14.98
N ALA A 508 6.21 -15.97 15.71
CA ALA A 508 5.77 -16.99 16.67
C ALA A 508 5.29 -18.29 15.97
N GLY A 509 4.61 -18.17 14.82
CA GLY A 509 4.26 -19.29 13.94
C GLY A 509 5.49 -19.98 13.36
N LYS A 510 6.54 -19.20 13.01
CA LYS A 510 7.84 -19.73 12.60
C LYS A 510 8.50 -20.62 13.66
N ALA A 511 8.30 -20.31 14.95
CA ALA A 511 8.76 -21.17 16.04
C ALA A 511 7.82 -22.38 16.25
N GLY A 512 6.50 -22.20 16.19
CA GLY A 512 5.50 -23.24 16.47
C GLY A 512 5.53 -24.45 15.52
N GLY A 513 5.79 -24.25 14.22
CA GLY A 513 5.87 -25.35 13.24
C GLY A 513 7.05 -26.31 13.47
N LEU A 514 8.13 -25.81 14.09
CA LEU A 514 9.32 -26.60 14.45
C LEU A 514 9.18 -27.27 15.83
N VAL A 515 8.27 -26.81 16.69
CA VAL A 515 8.06 -27.35 18.05
C VAL A 515 7.55 -28.79 17.99
N VAL A 516 6.70 -29.16 17.04
CA VAL A 516 6.15 -30.53 16.96
C VAL A 516 7.22 -31.58 16.61
N PRO A 517 8.06 -31.40 15.56
CA PRO A 517 9.19 -32.28 15.31
C PRO A 517 10.25 -32.24 16.41
N LEU A 518 10.54 -31.07 17.00
CA LEU A 518 11.53 -30.94 18.07
C LEU A 518 11.08 -31.59 19.38
N MET A 519 9.81 -31.47 19.77
CA MET A 519 9.26 -32.17 20.93
C MET A 519 9.25 -33.68 20.73
N LYS A 520 8.99 -34.15 19.51
CA LYS A 520 9.08 -35.58 19.16
C LYS A 520 10.50 -36.11 19.16
N ALA A 521 11.45 -35.32 18.66
CA ALA A 521 12.85 -35.73 18.57
C ALA A 521 13.62 -35.58 19.89
N ALA A 522 13.17 -34.74 20.82
CA ALA A 522 13.90 -34.42 22.05
C ALA A 522 14.23 -35.64 22.94
N PRO A 523 13.31 -36.59 23.21
CA PRO A 523 13.64 -37.79 23.99
C PRO A 523 14.66 -38.69 23.27
N GLY A 524 14.50 -38.84 21.96
CA GLY A 524 15.36 -39.67 21.11
C GLY A 524 16.77 -39.13 20.91
N LEU A 525 16.88 -37.83 20.60
CA LEU A 525 18.16 -37.12 20.45
C LEU A 525 18.94 -37.08 21.77
N ARG A 526 18.27 -36.88 22.92
CA ARG A 526 18.93 -36.94 24.23
C ARG A 526 19.62 -38.28 24.46
N LYS A 527 18.93 -39.38 24.17
CA LYS A 527 19.47 -40.75 24.30
C LYS A 527 20.59 -41.03 23.29
N LEU A 528 20.48 -40.52 22.05
CA LEU A 528 21.46 -40.71 20.97
C LEU A 528 22.77 -39.92 21.21
N PHE A 529 22.69 -38.77 21.90
CA PHE A 529 23.83 -37.97 22.32
C PHE A 529 24.31 -38.25 23.77
N GLY A 530 23.73 -39.26 24.45
CA GLY A 530 24.14 -39.64 25.80
C GLY A 530 23.85 -38.59 26.89
N LEU A 531 22.88 -37.71 26.66
CA LEU A 531 22.40 -36.72 27.61
C LEU A 531 21.21 -37.31 28.41
N PRO A 532 21.09 -37.03 29.72
CA PRO A 532 19.99 -37.53 30.55
C PRO A 532 18.60 -37.04 30.11
#